data_AF-A0A2T9Z019-F1
#
_entry.id   AF-A0A2T9Z019-F1
#
_cell.length_a   1.000
_cell.length_b   1.000
_cell.length_c   1.000
_cell.angle_alpha   90.00
_cell.angle_beta   90.00
_cell.angle_gamma   90.00
#
_symmetry.space_group_name_H-M   'P 1'
#
loop_
_entity.id
_entity.type
_entity.pdbx_description
1 polymer ?
#
loop_
_entity_poly.entity_id
_entity_poly.type
_entity_poly.pdbx_seq_one_letter_code
_entity_poly.pdbx_strand_id
1 'polypeptide(L)'
;MQSIKPGITLPYWDWTIDWKVPEDTVVLSPKMFGTNGNSKNCVSDGIENGWIKKFPNETCLKRDYRYGNSTGSFWPMYAVNSLIEKKSNFEEFSSNIENGCHGIVHLGLGGDFSKPWAPQDALFFLHHSMVDMIWALWQARDITGSRYSDINGILKNGDIATMDTVLPYYNKSISTQMNTLSLVNCYIYEEFMHNKAFVYSKRNDKELVYTYPTNYNSHYSRNGKFGKNNTFESYPQIQISSDMKSMGLKLTKVNEMNEFVRNAIAEMVA
;
A
#
# COMPACT_ATOMS: atom_id res chain seq x y z
N MET A 1 7.98 10.37 -4.71
CA MET A 1 7.19 11.61 -4.49
C MET A 1 7.89 12.54 -3.51
N GLN A 2 8.18 12.10 -2.28
CA GLN A 2 8.87 12.95 -1.30
C GLN A 2 10.28 13.38 -1.71
N SER A 3 10.95 12.59 -2.56
CA SER A 3 12.13 13.06 -3.27
C SER A 3 11.78 14.31 -4.09
N ILE A 4 10.91 14.19 -5.09
CA ILE A 4 10.54 15.33 -5.96
C ILE A 4 9.99 16.54 -5.18
N LYS A 5 9.10 16.32 -4.20
CA LYS A 5 8.52 17.38 -3.37
C LYS A 5 8.40 16.92 -1.92
N PRO A 6 9.32 17.37 -1.05
CA PRO A 6 9.25 17.09 0.37
C PRO A 6 7.92 17.53 0.99
N GLY A 7 7.44 16.76 1.98
CA GLY A 7 6.18 17.04 2.67
C GLY A 7 4.93 16.49 1.98
N ILE A 8 5.02 15.94 0.77
CA ILE A 8 3.91 15.15 0.21
C ILE A 8 3.78 13.84 0.99
N THR A 9 2.57 13.50 1.42
CA THR A 9 2.19 12.17 1.90
C THR A 9 1.18 11.54 0.95
N LEU A 10 1.05 10.22 1.00
CA LEU A 10 -0.02 9.52 0.28
C LEU A 10 -1.31 9.64 1.12
N PRO A 11 -2.37 10.30 0.61
CA PRO A 11 -3.67 10.24 1.25
C PRO A 11 -4.29 8.86 1.05
N TYR A 12 -5.17 8.44 1.96
CA TYR A 12 -6.08 7.33 1.73
C TYR A 12 -7.42 7.85 1.21
N TRP A 13 -8.16 7.01 0.48
CA TRP A 13 -9.54 7.29 0.11
C TRP A 13 -10.47 6.46 1.00
N ASP A 14 -11.15 7.14 1.93
CA ASP A 14 -12.23 6.53 2.71
C ASP A 14 -13.51 6.38 1.88
N TRP A 15 -13.56 5.30 1.11
CA TRP A 15 -14.73 4.93 0.33
C TRP A 15 -15.92 4.47 1.18
N THR A 16 -15.77 4.38 2.51
CA THR A 16 -16.88 3.98 3.39
C THR A 16 -17.86 5.12 3.68
N ILE A 17 -17.47 6.38 3.44
CA ILE A 17 -18.30 7.57 3.70
C ILE A 17 -19.47 7.60 2.70
N ASP A 18 -19.15 7.49 1.41
CA ASP A 18 -20.11 7.55 0.31
C ASP A 18 -20.45 6.16 -0.24
N TRP A 19 -20.29 5.11 0.58
CA TRP A 19 -20.32 3.71 0.16
C TRP A 19 -21.55 3.29 -0.66
N LYS A 20 -22.71 3.96 -0.50
CA LYS A 20 -23.93 3.64 -1.25
C LYS A 20 -23.86 4.08 -2.71
N VAL A 21 -23.25 5.25 -2.95
CA VAL A 21 -23.12 5.91 -4.25
C VAL A 21 -21.69 6.46 -4.41
N PRO A 22 -20.66 5.60 -4.43
CA PRO A 22 -19.28 6.06 -4.42
C PRO A 22 -18.93 6.97 -5.59
N GLU A 23 -19.60 6.83 -6.73
CA GLU A 23 -19.48 7.69 -7.91
C GLU A 23 -19.73 9.19 -7.63
N ASP A 24 -20.48 9.54 -6.59
CA ASP A 24 -20.81 10.93 -6.23
C ASP A 24 -19.74 11.59 -5.33
N THR A 25 -18.74 10.84 -4.89
CA THR A 25 -17.70 11.34 -3.99
C THR A 25 -16.79 12.37 -4.67
N VAL A 26 -16.18 13.27 -3.87
CA VAL A 26 -15.24 14.27 -4.40
C VAL A 26 -14.03 13.64 -5.09
N VAL A 27 -13.59 12.46 -4.63
CA VAL A 27 -12.45 11.72 -5.20
C VAL A 27 -12.71 11.33 -6.66
N LEU A 28 -13.93 10.89 -6.99
CA LEU A 28 -14.35 10.50 -8.35
C LEU A 28 -14.98 11.66 -9.14
N SER A 29 -14.69 12.90 -8.74
CA SER A 29 -15.23 14.09 -9.41
C SER A 29 -14.28 14.67 -10.46
N PRO A 30 -14.78 15.49 -11.40
CA PRO A 30 -13.94 16.23 -12.35
C PRO A 30 -12.92 17.18 -11.70
N LYS A 31 -13.06 17.48 -10.40
CA LYS A 31 -12.14 18.35 -9.65
C LYS A 31 -10.95 17.59 -9.03
N MET A 32 -11.03 16.26 -8.94
CA MET A 32 -9.98 15.41 -8.37
C MET A 32 -9.53 14.38 -9.41
N PHE A 33 -9.77 13.09 -9.21
CA PHE A 33 -9.20 12.02 -10.06
C PHE A 33 -10.02 11.75 -11.32
N GLY A 34 -11.11 12.48 -11.53
CA GLY A 34 -11.99 12.30 -12.67
C GLY A 34 -13.06 11.24 -12.44
N THR A 35 -14.03 11.24 -13.33
CA THR A 35 -15.25 10.44 -13.27
C THR A 35 -15.08 9.12 -14.04
N ASN A 36 -16.20 8.51 -14.43
CA ASN A 36 -16.23 7.35 -15.32
C ASN A 36 -15.65 7.69 -16.72
N GLY A 37 -15.30 6.65 -17.47
CA GLY A 37 -14.89 6.81 -18.85
C GLY A 37 -16.02 7.34 -19.73
N ASN A 38 -15.65 8.08 -20.78
CA ASN A 38 -16.57 8.49 -21.84
C ASN A 38 -17.04 7.30 -22.71
N SER A 39 -17.64 7.54 -23.88
CA SER A 39 -18.11 6.47 -24.78
C SER A 39 -17.04 5.50 -25.29
N LYS A 40 -15.75 5.81 -25.12
CA LYS A 40 -14.59 4.94 -25.40
C LYS A 40 -13.95 4.37 -24.13
N ASN A 41 -14.61 4.56 -22.99
CA ASN A 41 -14.17 4.32 -21.63
C ASN A 41 -12.95 5.15 -21.22
N CYS A 42 -12.54 6.17 -21.98
CA CYS A 42 -11.41 7.01 -21.59
C CYS A 42 -11.82 7.99 -20.49
N VAL A 43 -11.03 8.07 -19.42
CA VAL A 43 -11.14 9.16 -18.44
C VAL A 43 -10.85 10.48 -19.15
N SER A 44 -11.76 11.45 -19.02
CA SER A 44 -11.72 12.71 -19.80
C SER A 44 -11.87 13.98 -18.95
N ASP A 45 -11.71 13.86 -17.64
CA ASP A 45 -11.76 14.95 -16.67
C ASP A 45 -10.85 14.64 -15.46
N GLY A 46 -10.80 15.56 -14.48
CA GLY A 46 -9.89 15.45 -13.35
C GLY A 46 -8.40 15.61 -13.71
N ILE A 47 -7.55 15.29 -12.74
CA ILE A 47 -6.08 15.31 -12.89
C ILE A 47 -5.57 14.25 -13.87
N GLU A 48 -6.41 13.28 -14.20
CA GLU A 48 -6.08 12.17 -15.09
C GLU A 48 -6.63 12.35 -16.51
N ASN A 49 -7.23 13.51 -16.79
CA ASN A 49 -7.67 13.86 -18.13
C ASN A 49 -6.49 13.81 -19.12
N GLY A 50 -6.66 13.04 -20.19
CA GLY A 50 -5.63 12.88 -21.21
C GLY A 50 -4.45 11.99 -20.77
N TRP A 51 -4.53 11.31 -19.63
CA TRP A 51 -3.51 10.36 -19.20
C TRP A 51 -3.43 9.20 -20.19
N ILE A 52 -2.24 9.03 -20.78
CA ILE A 52 -1.91 7.88 -21.64
C ILE A 52 -1.17 6.82 -20.83
N LYS A 53 -1.82 5.68 -20.60
CA LYS A 53 -1.21 4.51 -19.96
C LYS A 53 -0.32 3.80 -20.98
N LYS A 54 0.78 3.20 -20.53
CA LYS A 54 1.78 2.57 -21.40
C LYS A 54 1.66 1.04 -21.46
N PHE A 55 1.04 0.43 -20.47
CA PHE A 55 0.85 -1.01 -20.37
C PHE A 55 -0.65 -1.40 -20.39
N PRO A 56 -1.03 -2.55 -20.96
CA PRO A 56 -0.23 -3.42 -21.83
C PRO A 56 0.09 -2.76 -23.18
N ASN A 57 -0.71 -1.76 -23.59
CA ASN A 57 -0.56 -0.99 -24.81
C ASN A 57 -0.77 0.49 -24.53
N GLU A 58 -0.17 1.34 -25.37
CA GLU A 58 -0.30 2.79 -25.28
C GLU A 58 -1.71 3.25 -25.68
N THR A 59 -2.51 3.66 -24.69
CA THR A 59 -3.92 4.04 -24.85
C THR A 59 -4.29 5.06 -23.77
N CYS A 60 -5.44 5.73 -23.89
CA CYS A 60 -5.98 6.49 -22.76
C CYS A 60 -6.17 5.58 -21.54
N LEU A 61 -6.06 6.15 -20.34
CA LEU A 61 -6.52 5.50 -19.11
C LEU A 61 -8.02 5.27 -19.17
N LYS A 62 -8.47 4.06 -18.84
CA LYS A 62 -9.88 3.67 -18.92
C LYS A 62 -10.51 3.35 -17.59
N ARG A 63 -11.71 3.89 -17.38
CA ARG A 63 -12.67 3.48 -16.35
C ARG A 63 -13.97 3.07 -17.03
N ASP A 64 -14.62 2.06 -16.46
CA ASP A 64 -15.82 1.45 -17.02
C ASP A 64 -16.68 0.95 -15.87
N TYR A 65 -17.38 1.87 -15.23
CA TYR A 65 -18.10 1.59 -14.00
C TYR A 65 -19.04 0.39 -14.16
N ARG A 66 -19.03 -0.48 -13.14
CA ARG A 66 -19.65 -1.81 -13.19
C ARG A 66 -21.12 -1.81 -13.64
N TYR A 67 -21.87 -0.77 -13.31
CA TYR A 67 -23.29 -0.64 -13.63
C TYR A 67 -23.57 0.58 -14.52
N GLY A 68 -22.73 0.77 -15.54
CA GLY A 68 -22.88 1.86 -16.52
C GLY A 68 -22.40 3.18 -15.95
N ASN A 69 -23.26 3.91 -15.25
CA ASN A 69 -22.91 5.18 -14.61
C ASN A 69 -22.64 5.06 -13.10
N SER A 70 -22.75 3.86 -12.53
CA SER A 70 -22.55 3.61 -11.11
C SER A 70 -21.48 2.55 -10.88
N THR A 71 -20.63 2.77 -9.88
CA THR A 71 -19.66 1.74 -9.44
C THR A 71 -20.37 0.58 -8.73
N GLY A 72 -21.63 0.80 -8.33
CA GLY A 72 -22.31 0.01 -7.31
C GLY A 72 -21.80 0.37 -5.93
N SER A 73 -22.43 -0.21 -4.90
CA SER A 73 -22.07 0.09 -3.53
C SER A 73 -20.74 -0.56 -3.12
N PHE A 74 -19.93 0.20 -2.39
CA PHE A 74 -18.75 -0.29 -1.68
C PHE A 74 -19.09 -0.73 -0.26
N TRP A 75 -18.08 -1.18 0.49
CA TRP A 75 -18.32 -1.60 1.87
C TRP A 75 -18.53 -0.38 2.78
N PRO A 76 -19.51 -0.43 3.70
CA PRO A 76 -19.66 0.57 4.73
C PRO A 76 -18.69 0.35 5.90
N MET A 77 -18.45 1.39 6.70
CA MET A 77 -17.51 1.35 7.82
C MET A 77 -17.86 0.25 8.84
N TYR A 78 -19.15 -0.02 9.08
CA TYR A 78 -19.54 -1.08 10.02
C TYR A 78 -19.13 -2.48 9.56
N ALA A 79 -19.10 -2.74 8.25
CA ALA A 79 -18.65 -4.01 7.69
C ALA A 79 -17.12 -4.15 7.83
N VAL A 80 -16.40 -3.06 7.57
CA VAL A 80 -14.94 -2.98 7.79
C VAL A 80 -14.59 -3.18 9.26
N ASN A 81 -15.31 -2.55 10.19
CA ASN A 81 -15.09 -2.73 11.62
C ASN A 81 -15.37 -4.16 12.07
N SER A 82 -16.44 -4.78 11.59
CA SER A 82 -16.78 -6.17 11.92
C SER A 82 -15.65 -7.14 11.50
N LEU A 83 -14.99 -6.86 10.38
CA LEU A 83 -13.81 -7.59 9.92
C LEU A 83 -12.60 -7.37 10.85
N ILE A 84 -12.29 -6.11 11.18
CA ILE A 84 -11.15 -5.73 12.03
C ILE A 84 -11.26 -6.34 13.44
N GLU A 85 -12.47 -6.34 14.02
CA GLU A 85 -12.76 -6.82 15.37
C GLU A 85 -12.81 -8.35 15.47
N LYS A 86 -13.02 -9.04 14.35
CA LYS A 86 -13.03 -10.49 14.32
C LYS A 86 -11.67 -11.04 14.78
N LYS A 87 -11.71 -12.00 15.70
CA LYS A 87 -10.51 -12.78 16.05
C LYS A 87 -10.20 -13.77 14.92
N SER A 88 -9.40 -13.32 13.96
CA SER A 88 -8.89 -14.10 12.83
C SER A 88 -7.36 -14.14 12.83
N ASN A 89 -6.80 -15.07 12.06
CA ASN A 89 -5.40 -15.05 11.63
C ASN A 89 -5.24 -14.24 10.33
N PHE A 90 -4.00 -14.06 9.86
CA PHE A 90 -3.69 -13.28 8.66
C PHE A 90 -4.29 -13.88 7.39
N GLU A 91 -4.31 -15.21 7.25
CA GLU A 91 -4.89 -15.89 6.09
C GLU A 91 -6.39 -15.57 5.95
N GLU A 92 -7.15 -15.72 7.03
CA GLU A 92 -8.58 -15.42 7.04
C GLU A 92 -8.81 -13.92 6.87
N PHE A 93 -8.04 -13.06 7.54
CA PHE A 93 -8.17 -11.61 7.41
C PHE A 93 -7.93 -11.18 5.96
N SER A 94 -6.74 -11.47 5.41
CA SER A 94 -6.35 -11.07 4.06
C SER A 94 -7.33 -11.61 3.01
N SER A 95 -7.74 -12.87 3.08
CA SER A 95 -8.73 -13.43 2.16
C SER A 95 -10.06 -12.66 2.17
N ASN A 96 -10.54 -12.27 3.35
CA ASN A 96 -11.79 -11.51 3.46
C ASN A 96 -11.63 -10.07 2.95
N ILE A 97 -10.47 -9.42 3.14
CA ILE A 97 -10.26 -8.06 2.63
C ILE A 97 -10.17 -8.09 1.10
N GLU A 98 -9.38 -9.02 0.56
CA GLU A 98 -9.08 -9.16 -0.86
C GLU A 98 -10.35 -9.45 -1.67
N ASN A 99 -11.17 -10.39 -1.21
CA ASN A 99 -12.43 -10.76 -1.85
C ASN A 99 -13.60 -9.84 -1.49
N GLY A 100 -13.43 -9.00 -0.46
CA GLY A 100 -14.44 -8.08 0.04
C GLY A 100 -14.19 -6.66 -0.41
N CYS A 101 -13.76 -5.82 0.53
CA CYS A 101 -13.68 -4.38 0.33
C CYS A 101 -12.59 -3.92 -0.64
N HIS A 102 -11.48 -4.65 -0.78
CA HIS A 102 -10.48 -4.36 -1.82
C HIS A 102 -11.05 -4.68 -3.21
N GLY A 103 -11.51 -5.92 -3.42
CA GLY A 103 -12.01 -6.37 -4.70
C GLY A 103 -13.21 -5.57 -5.22
N ILE A 104 -14.14 -5.15 -4.36
CA ILE A 104 -15.34 -4.42 -4.81
C ILE A 104 -15.01 -3.05 -5.40
N VAL A 105 -13.97 -2.36 -4.90
CA VAL A 105 -13.52 -1.07 -5.46
C VAL A 105 -12.90 -1.28 -6.82
N HIS A 106 -12.01 -2.27 -6.95
CA HIS A 106 -11.41 -2.66 -8.23
C HIS A 106 -12.45 -3.00 -9.30
N LEU A 107 -13.45 -3.81 -8.92
CA LEU A 107 -14.52 -4.22 -9.81
C LEU A 107 -15.51 -3.08 -10.10
N GLY A 108 -15.76 -2.21 -9.14
CA GLY A 108 -16.69 -1.10 -9.27
C GLY A 108 -16.21 -0.03 -10.24
N LEU A 109 -14.95 0.38 -10.15
CA LEU A 109 -14.34 1.33 -11.09
C LEU A 109 -14.13 0.73 -12.49
N GLY A 110 -13.93 -0.58 -12.57
CA GLY A 110 -13.86 -1.31 -13.84
C GLY A 110 -12.68 -0.87 -14.72
N GLY A 111 -12.80 -1.06 -16.03
CA GLY A 111 -11.78 -0.62 -17.00
C GLY A 111 -10.38 -1.16 -16.68
N ASP A 112 -9.37 -0.28 -16.74
CA ASP A 112 -8.00 -0.60 -16.34
C ASP A 112 -7.84 -0.81 -14.85
N PHE A 113 -8.68 -0.16 -14.03
CA PHE A 113 -8.67 -0.30 -12.58
C PHE A 113 -9.02 -1.72 -12.11
N SER A 114 -9.73 -2.49 -12.93
CA SER A 114 -10.05 -3.90 -12.66
C SER A 114 -8.96 -4.90 -13.09
N LYS A 115 -7.80 -4.42 -13.54
CA LYS A 115 -6.75 -5.25 -14.17
C LYS A 115 -5.46 -5.26 -13.35
N PRO A 116 -4.53 -6.19 -13.62
CA PRO A 116 -3.22 -6.21 -12.94
C PRO A 116 -2.38 -4.94 -13.14
N TRP A 117 -2.76 -4.08 -14.08
CA TRP A 117 -2.12 -2.79 -14.34
C TRP A 117 -2.93 -1.58 -13.83
N ALA A 118 -3.84 -1.83 -12.87
CA ALA A 118 -4.54 -0.79 -12.12
C ALA A 118 -3.63 0.31 -11.54
N PRO A 119 -2.36 0.07 -11.13
CA PRO A 119 -1.47 1.14 -10.67
C PRO A 119 -1.17 2.26 -11.68
N GLN A 120 -1.63 2.15 -12.94
CA GLN A 120 -1.56 3.25 -13.91
C GLN A 120 -2.66 4.30 -13.73
N ASP A 121 -3.68 4.01 -12.91
CA ASP A 121 -4.63 4.97 -12.37
C ASP A 121 -4.13 5.41 -10.99
N ALA A 122 -3.95 6.71 -10.76
CA ALA A 122 -3.42 7.23 -9.51
C ALA A 122 -4.33 6.96 -8.31
N LEU A 123 -5.63 6.71 -8.51
CA LEU A 123 -6.54 6.26 -7.43
C LEU A 123 -6.09 4.96 -6.79
N PHE A 124 -5.31 4.14 -7.49
CA PHE A 124 -4.79 2.88 -6.96
C PHE A 124 -4.07 3.08 -5.64
N PHE A 125 -3.24 4.13 -5.56
CA PHE A 125 -2.45 4.41 -4.36
C PHE A 125 -3.33 4.86 -3.19
N LEU A 126 -4.37 5.65 -3.45
CA LEU A 126 -5.31 6.08 -2.42
C LEU A 126 -6.16 4.92 -1.90
N HIS A 127 -6.60 4.04 -2.80
CA HIS A 127 -7.32 2.82 -2.45
C HIS A 127 -6.43 1.89 -1.59
N HIS A 128 -5.19 1.64 -2.01
CA HIS A 128 -4.29 0.77 -1.25
C HIS A 128 -3.79 1.38 0.05
N SER A 129 -3.71 2.71 0.18
CA SER A 129 -3.51 3.36 1.49
C SER A 129 -4.69 3.12 2.44
N MET A 130 -5.93 3.03 1.94
CA MET A 130 -7.08 2.62 2.77
C MET A 130 -6.99 1.14 3.18
N VAL A 131 -6.56 0.26 2.27
CA VAL A 131 -6.35 -1.16 2.58
C VAL A 131 -5.25 -1.36 3.63
N ASP A 132 -4.14 -0.64 3.49
CA ASP A 132 -3.04 -0.65 4.46
C ASP A 132 -3.46 -0.12 5.84
N MET A 133 -4.26 0.96 5.88
CA MET A 133 -4.87 1.45 7.12
C MET A 133 -5.73 0.38 7.82
N ILE A 134 -6.58 -0.33 7.06
CA ILE A 134 -7.41 -1.42 7.60
C ILE A 134 -6.53 -2.54 8.17
N TRP A 135 -5.44 -2.91 7.49
CA TRP A 135 -4.48 -3.90 7.98
C TRP A 135 -3.78 -3.44 9.27
N ALA A 136 -3.29 -2.20 9.32
CA ALA A 136 -2.68 -1.63 10.51
C ALA A 136 -3.64 -1.63 11.70
N LEU A 137 -4.92 -1.26 11.48
CA LEU A 137 -5.95 -1.28 12.51
C LEU A 137 -6.23 -2.71 13.00
N TRP A 138 -6.29 -3.69 12.10
CA TRP A 138 -6.44 -5.10 12.47
C TRP A 138 -5.28 -5.59 13.34
N GLN A 139 -4.03 -5.29 12.97
CA GLN A 139 -2.86 -5.67 13.79
C GLN A 139 -2.96 -5.06 15.20
N ALA A 140 -3.29 -3.78 15.25
CA ALA A 140 -3.42 -2.99 16.47
C ALA A 140 -4.55 -3.43 17.41
N ARG A 141 -5.58 -4.15 16.93
CA ARG A 141 -6.64 -4.71 17.80
C ARG A 141 -6.17 -5.89 18.65
N ASP A 142 -5.07 -6.55 18.29
CA ASP A 142 -4.53 -7.63 19.09
C ASP A 142 -3.53 -7.10 20.12
N ILE A 143 -3.98 -7.03 21.38
CA ILE A 143 -3.16 -6.53 22.50
C ILE A 143 -1.92 -7.39 22.77
N THR A 144 -1.91 -8.65 22.32
CA THR A 144 -0.79 -9.57 22.52
C THR A 144 0.33 -9.29 21.53
N GLY A 145 0.04 -8.56 20.44
CA GLY A 145 0.97 -8.25 19.37
C GLY A 145 1.25 -9.42 18.41
N SER A 146 0.57 -10.56 18.56
CA SER A 146 0.79 -11.74 17.72
C SER A 146 0.53 -11.46 16.23
N ARG A 147 -0.41 -10.57 15.91
CA ARG A 147 -0.73 -10.12 14.53
C ARG A 147 0.41 -9.41 13.81
N TYR A 148 1.43 -8.89 14.51
CA TYR A 148 2.61 -8.28 13.88
C TYR A 148 3.62 -9.32 13.35
N SER A 149 3.42 -10.60 13.67
CA SER A 149 4.21 -11.72 13.17
C SER A 149 3.36 -12.77 12.45
N ASP A 150 2.06 -12.51 12.31
CA ASP A 150 1.11 -13.40 11.65
C ASP A 150 1.16 -13.17 10.14
N ILE A 151 1.72 -14.15 9.43
CA ILE A 151 1.89 -14.13 7.98
C ILE A 151 1.47 -15.48 7.42
N ASN A 152 0.97 -15.45 6.18
CA ASN A 152 0.66 -16.64 5.42
C ASN A 152 0.92 -16.36 3.94
N GLY A 153 1.38 -17.36 3.20
CA GLY A 153 1.60 -17.24 1.77
C GLY A 153 2.57 -18.29 1.23
N ILE A 154 2.38 -18.63 -0.04
CA ILE A 154 3.27 -19.52 -0.79
C ILE A 154 3.91 -18.69 -1.91
N LEU A 155 5.24 -18.72 -1.97
CA LEU A 155 6.03 -18.06 -2.99
C LEU A 155 5.88 -18.79 -4.33
N LYS A 156 6.25 -18.11 -5.42
CA LYS A 156 6.14 -18.68 -6.78
C LYS A 156 6.93 -19.99 -6.96
N ASN A 157 8.03 -20.14 -6.23
CA ASN A 157 8.88 -21.33 -6.24
C ASN A 157 8.32 -22.48 -5.37
N GLY A 158 7.18 -22.27 -4.67
CA GLY A 158 6.55 -23.25 -3.79
C GLY A 158 6.95 -23.12 -2.32
N ASP A 159 7.92 -22.27 -1.97
CA ASP A 159 8.35 -22.09 -0.58
C ASP A 159 7.30 -21.33 0.23
N ILE A 160 7.23 -21.64 1.53
CA ILE A 160 6.37 -20.91 2.47
C ILE A 160 7.03 -19.56 2.78
N ALA A 161 6.25 -18.49 2.73
CA ALA A 161 6.70 -17.16 3.13
C ALA A 161 6.99 -17.13 4.64
N THR A 162 8.16 -16.60 5.01
CA THR A 162 8.59 -16.39 6.39
C THR A 162 8.87 -14.90 6.63
N MET A 163 9.07 -14.52 7.89
CA MET A 163 9.44 -13.15 8.25
C MET A 163 10.78 -12.70 7.63
N ASP A 164 11.64 -13.65 7.25
CA ASP A 164 12.92 -13.40 6.57
C ASP A 164 12.80 -13.39 5.05
N THR A 165 11.65 -13.78 4.49
CA THR A 165 11.40 -13.69 3.07
C THR A 165 11.57 -12.25 2.60
N VAL A 166 12.42 -12.06 1.60
CA VAL A 166 12.66 -10.76 0.98
C VAL A 166 11.54 -10.48 -0.02
N LEU A 167 10.83 -9.38 0.18
CA LEU A 167 9.84 -8.91 -0.76
C LEU A 167 10.53 -8.51 -2.07
N PRO A 168 10.13 -9.12 -3.20
CA PRO A 168 10.62 -8.71 -4.51
C PRO A 168 10.37 -7.21 -4.73
N TYR A 169 11.24 -6.56 -5.49
CA TYR A 169 11.28 -5.11 -5.75
C TYR A 169 11.69 -4.19 -4.60
N TYR A 170 11.42 -4.50 -3.34
CA TYR A 170 11.77 -3.60 -2.24
C TYR A 170 13.12 -3.94 -1.61
N ASN A 171 13.60 -5.17 -1.82
CA ASN A 171 14.81 -5.69 -1.18
C ASN A 171 14.78 -5.50 0.35
N LYS A 172 13.59 -5.75 0.92
CA LYS A 172 13.28 -5.68 2.35
C LYS A 172 12.62 -6.97 2.77
N SER A 173 12.99 -7.49 3.94
CA SER A 173 12.30 -8.65 4.51
C SER A 173 10.90 -8.27 4.96
N ILE A 174 9.98 -9.23 4.92
CA ILE A 174 8.61 -9.06 5.44
C ILE A 174 8.64 -8.50 6.86
N SER A 175 9.55 -8.97 7.71
CA SER A 175 9.70 -8.50 9.10
C SER A 175 9.86 -6.99 9.25
N THR A 176 10.49 -6.31 8.28
CA THR A 176 10.67 -4.85 8.34
C THR A 176 9.42 -4.07 7.93
N GLN A 177 8.46 -4.73 7.28
CA GLN A 177 7.24 -4.12 6.74
C GLN A 177 6.02 -4.33 7.64
N MET A 178 6.08 -5.27 8.58
CA MET A 178 4.92 -5.64 9.41
C MET A 178 4.42 -4.54 10.34
N ASN A 179 5.18 -3.48 10.58
CA ASN A 179 4.78 -2.42 11.50
C ASN A 179 5.00 -1.05 10.84
N THR A 180 3.96 -0.23 10.81
CA THR A 180 3.99 1.13 10.23
C THR A 180 4.94 2.06 11.01
N LEU A 181 5.18 1.78 12.29
CA LEU A 181 6.10 2.51 13.17
C LEU A 181 7.52 1.92 13.18
N SER A 182 7.82 0.95 12.32
CA SER A 182 9.19 0.45 12.18
C SER A 182 10.14 1.56 11.74
N LEU A 183 11.44 1.39 11.98
CA LEU A 183 12.48 2.32 11.51
C LEU A 183 12.47 2.53 9.99
N VAL A 184 11.91 1.58 9.24
CA VAL A 184 11.84 1.63 7.77
C VAL A 184 10.60 2.40 7.31
N ASN A 185 9.47 2.23 8.00
CA ASN A 185 8.17 2.76 7.58
C ASN A 185 7.89 4.14 8.21
N CYS A 186 7.97 4.24 9.54
CA CYS A 186 7.81 5.47 10.31
C CYS A 186 6.60 6.35 9.91
N TYR A 187 5.41 5.78 9.81
CA TYR A 187 4.17 6.52 9.55
C TYR A 187 2.99 6.00 10.40
N ILE A 188 1.95 6.84 10.53
CA ILE A 188 0.73 6.51 11.26
C ILE A 188 -0.47 7.15 10.56
N TYR A 189 -1.64 6.50 10.67
CA TYR A 189 -2.91 7.06 10.23
C TYR A 189 -3.57 7.88 11.35
N GLU A 190 -4.39 8.86 10.98
CA GLU A 190 -5.02 9.80 11.93
C GLU A 190 -5.93 9.10 12.95
N GLU A 191 -6.52 7.98 12.58
CA GLU A 191 -7.37 7.13 13.41
C GLU A 191 -6.63 6.62 14.66
N PHE A 192 -5.31 6.46 14.57
CA PHE A 192 -4.47 6.13 15.73
C PHE A 192 -4.16 7.36 16.59
N MET A 193 -4.13 8.56 16.03
CA MET A 193 -3.82 9.81 16.76
C MET A 193 -4.92 10.17 17.76
N HIS A 194 -6.18 9.82 17.47
CA HIS A 194 -7.32 10.11 18.32
C HIS A 194 -7.67 9.00 19.33
N ASN A 195 -7.04 7.84 19.22
CA ASN A 195 -7.31 6.71 20.10
C ASN A 195 -6.29 6.68 21.25
N LYS A 196 -6.72 6.99 22.48
CA LYS A 196 -5.85 7.08 23.68
C LYS A 196 -5.04 5.81 23.98
N ALA A 197 -5.40 4.66 23.41
CA ALA A 197 -4.62 3.43 23.48
C ALA A 197 -3.29 3.48 22.70
N PHE A 198 -3.12 4.44 21.78
CA PHE A 198 -1.95 4.58 20.89
C PHE A 198 -1.15 5.87 21.12
N VAL A 199 -1.50 6.66 22.15
CA VAL A 199 -0.86 7.95 22.43
C VAL A 199 0.54 7.76 23.01
N TYR A 200 1.51 8.25 22.24
CA TYR A 200 2.89 8.60 22.60
C TYR A 200 3.01 9.04 24.07
N SER A 201 3.77 8.28 24.87
CA SER A 201 4.30 8.79 26.14
C SER A 201 5.46 9.73 25.83
N LYS A 202 5.23 11.04 25.92
CA LYS A 202 6.30 12.04 25.99
C LYS A 202 7.08 11.81 27.30
N ARG A 203 8.31 11.31 27.23
CA ARG A 203 9.34 11.61 28.24
C ARG A 203 10.76 11.33 27.73
N ASN A 204 11.49 12.44 27.58
CA ASN A 204 12.93 12.65 27.68
C ASN A 204 13.88 11.73 26.87
N ASP A 205 14.55 12.37 25.92
CA ASP A 205 15.84 12.06 25.31
C ASP A 205 16.57 10.80 25.80
N LYS A 206 16.83 9.93 24.82
CA LYS A 206 17.71 8.73 24.80
C LYS A 206 16.99 7.42 25.14
N GLU A 207 16.85 6.60 24.09
CA GLU A 207 16.20 5.28 23.98
C GLU A 207 14.68 5.26 23.76
N LEU A 208 14.27 4.93 22.53
CA LEU A 208 12.90 4.47 22.21
C LEU A 208 12.69 3.10 22.86
N VAL A 209 12.24 3.08 24.11
CA VAL A 209 11.73 1.88 24.79
C VAL A 209 10.20 1.94 24.77
N TYR A 210 9.57 1.14 23.91
CA TYR A 210 8.13 0.92 23.96
C TYR A 210 7.83 -0.22 24.94
N THR A 211 7.08 0.07 25.99
CA THR A 211 6.56 -0.92 26.94
C THR A 211 5.39 -1.67 26.31
N TYR A 212 5.64 -2.89 25.86
CA TYR A 212 4.61 -3.89 25.58
C TYR A 212 3.92 -4.34 26.89
N PRO A 213 2.64 -4.75 26.88
CA PRO A 213 2.14 -5.66 27.90
C PRO A 213 2.99 -6.93 27.80
N THR A 214 3.77 -7.16 28.84
CA THR A 214 4.86 -8.15 28.97
C THR A 214 4.53 -9.54 28.43
N ASN A 215 5.25 -9.95 27.36
CA ASN A 215 6.11 -11.14 27.31
C ASN A 215 6.52 -11.46 25.86
N TYR A 216 7.49 -10.72 25.32
CA TYR A 216 8.26 -11.18 24.16
C TYR A 216 9.74 -10.88 24.39
N ASN A 217 10.50 -11.89 24.80
CA ASN A 217 11.95 -11.81 24.95
C ASN A 217 12.60 -11.86 23.56
N SER A 218 12.95 -10.71 23.00
CA SER A 218 13.81 -10.65 21.82
C SER A 218 15.26 -10.91 22.23
N HIS A 219 15.71 -12.16 22.17
CA HIS A 219 17.14 -12.48 22.10
C HIS A 219 17.66 -12.17 20.69
N TYR A 220 18.06 -10.91 20.45
CA TYR A 220 19.04 -10.61 19.41
C TYR A 220 20.30 -10.03 20.07
N SER A 221 21.31 -10.89 20.14
CA SER A 221 22.66 -10.58 20.62
C SER A 221 23.27 -9.44 19.79
N ARG A 222 23.57 -8.32 20.46
CA ARG A 222 24.46 -7.27 19.94
C ARG A 222 25.89 -7.82 19.94
N ASN A 223 26.33 -8.45 18.85
CA ASN A 223 27.74 -8.60 18.50
C ASN A 223 27.89 -9.00 17.02
N GLY A 224 27.48 -8.11 16.12
CA GLY A 224 27.86 -8.15 14.72
C GLY A 224 28.65 -6.89 14.39
N LYS A 225 29.98 -7.01 14.23
CA LYS A 225 30.79 -5.95 13.61
C LYS A 225 30.32 -5.82 12.16
N PHE A 226 29.48 -4.83 11.86
CA PHE A 226 29.13 -4.49 10.49
C PHE A 226 30.40 -3.98 9.77
N GLY A 227 30.79 -4.69 8.71
CA GLY A 227 31.94 -4.34 7.88
C GLY A 227 31.78 -2.96 7.25
N LYS A 228 32.85 -2.17 7.28
CA LYS A 228 32.90 -0.75 6.91
C LYS A 228 32.75 -0.42 5.41
N ASN A 229 32.38 -1.36 4.53
CA ASN A 229 32.47 -1.17 3.08
C ASN A 229 31.20 -1.48 2.27
N ASN A 230 30.00 -1.28 2.82
CA ASN A 230 28.80 -1.21 1.99
C ASN A 230 28.25 0.21 2.04
N THR A 231 28.48 0.96 0.96
CA THR A 231 27.71 2.17 0.64
C THR A 231 26.24 1.74 0.52
N PHE A 232 25.45 1.97 1.56
CA PHE A 232 24.00 1.84 1.48
C PHE A 232 23.51 2.87 0.46
N GLU A 233 23.04 2.42 -0.71
CA GLU A 233 22.22 3.28 -1.56
C GLU A 233 20.97 3.63 -0.73
N SER A 234 20.80 4.90 -0.39
CA SER A 234 19.79 5.39 0.56
C SER A 234 18.37 5.41 0.00
N TYR A 235 18.14 4.75 -1.14
CA TYR A 235 16.88 4.79 -1.86
C TYR A 235 16.44 3.39 -2.30
N PRO A 236 15.11 3.14 -2.35
CA PRO A 236 14.58 1.87 -2.81
C PRO A 236 14.95 1.66 -4.29
N GLN A 237 15.53 0.50 -4.60
CA GLN A 237 15.75 0.05 -5.97
C GLN A 237 14.81 -1.10 -6.29
N ILE A 238 14.06 -0.97 -7.38
CA ILE A 238 13.21 -2.01 -7.93
C ILE A 238 14.12 -3.11 -8.50
N GLN A 239 14.14 -4.28 -7.88
CA GLN A 239 14.86 -5.45 -8.40
C GLN A 239 13.89 -6.49 -9.00
N ILE A 240 14.09 -6.84 -10.27
CA ILE A 240 13.35 -7.93 -10.92
C ILE A 240 13.97 -9.27 -10.51
N SER A 241 13.22 -10.13 -9.80
CA SER A 241 13.62 -11.53 -9.64
C SER A 241 13.25 -12.36 -10.87
N SER A 242 13.95 -13.49 -11.07
CA SER A 242 13.71 -14.43 -12.17
C SER A 242 12.23 -14.81 -12.32
N ASP A 243 11.52 -14.88 -11.21
CA ASP A 243 10.15 -15.37 -11.10
C ASP A 243 9.11 -14.34 -11.56
N MET A 244 9.55 -13.11 -11.87
CA MET A 244 8.70 -11.98 -12.23
C MET A 244 8.72 -11.65 -13.72
N LYS A 245 9.48 -12.40 -14.53
CA LYS A 245 9.40 -12.34 -15.99
C LYS A 245 7.97 -12.59 -16.51
N SER A 246 7.16 -13.34 -15.76
CA SER A 246 5.75 -13.62 -16.09
C SER A 246 4.81 -12.42 -15.96
N MET A 247 5.22 -11.33 -15.30
CA MET A 247 4.43 -10.09 -15.21
C MET A 247 4.68 -9.14 -16.39
N GLY A 248 5.49 -9.54 -17.38
CA GLY A 248 5.76 -8.73 -18.57
C GLY A 248 6.61 -7.47 -18.32
N LEU A 249 7.15 -7.30 -17.10
CA LEU A 249 8.03 -6.20 -16.75
C LEU A 249 9.40 -6.39 -17.41
N LYS A 250 9.74 -5.51 -18.34
CA LYS A 250 11.03 -5.52 -19.03
C LYS A 250 12.10 -4.99 -18.08
N LEU A 251 13.20 -5.74 -17.92
CA LEU A 251 14.37 -5.34 -17.12
C LEU A 251 14.88 -3.96 -17.51
N THR A 252 14.84 -3.63 -18.80
CA THR A 252 15.20 -2.30 -19.30
C THR A 252 14.32 -1.20 -18.69
N LYS A 253 13.01 -1.40 -18.56
CA LYS A 253 12.11 -0.39 -17.95
C LYS A 253 12.28 -0.27 -16.46
N VAL A 254 12.55 -1.37 -15.75
CA VAL A 254 12.87 -1.29 -14.32
C VAL A 254 14.21 -0.57 -14.11
N ASN A 255 15.20 -0.80 -14.96
CA ASN A 255 16.47 -0.08 -14.90
C ASN A 255 16.28 1.41 -15.19
N GLU A 256 15.49 1.78 -16.21
CA GLU A 256 15.13 3.18 -16.48
C GLU A 256 14.39 3.82 -15.28
N MET A 257 13.49 3.09 -14.61
CA MET A 257 12.81 3.59 -13.40
C MET A 257 13.79 3.80 -12.25
N ASN A 258 14.70 2.85 -12.01
CA ASN A 258 15.74 3.00 -10.99
C ASN A 258 16.71 4.13 -11.33
N GLU A 259 17.04 4.33 -12.61
CA GLU A 259 17.88 5.44 -13.08
C GLU A 259 17.16 6.78 -12.94
N PHE A 260 15.86 6.85 -13.27
CA PHE A 260 15.04 8.02 -13.00
C PHE A 260 15.03 8.39 -11.52
N VAL A 261 14.83 7.42 -10.63
CA VAL A 261 14.89 7.65 -9.17
C VAL A 261 16.28 8.15 -8.75
N ARG A 262 17.34 7.56 -9.30
CA ARG A 262 18.73 8.01 -9.04
C ARG A 262 18.99 9.43 -9.50
N ASN A 263 18.61 9.77 -10.73
CA ASN A 263 18.82 11.10 -11.30
C ASN A 263 18.02 12.15 -10.55
N ALA A 264 16.75 11.86 -10.25
CA ALA A 264 15.91 12.75 -9.45
C ALA A 264 16.51 13.02 -8.06
N ILE A 265 17.15 12.04 -7.43
CA ILE A 265 17.84 12.24 -6.13
C ILE A 265 19.14 13.04 -6.31
N ALA A 266 19.93 12.75 -7.35
CA ALA A 266 21.18 13.44 -7.62
C ALA A 266 20.98 14.95 -7.89
N GLU A 267 19.92 15.30 -8.63
CA GLU A 267 19.52 16.70 -8.88
C GLU A 267 19.09 17.45 -7.62
N MET A 268 18.71 16.74 -6.55
CA MET A 268 18.28 17.36 -5.29
C MET A 268 19.40 17.54 -4.26
N VAL A 269 20.52 16.84 -4.44
CA VAL A 269 21.69 16.90 -3.54
C VAL A 269 22.78 17.82 -4.10
N ALA A 270 22.66 18.24 -5.37
CA ALA A 270 23.48 19.26 -6.03
C ALA A 270 22.91 20.67 -5.79
#